data_AF-A0A7G5LPH2-F1
#
_entry.id   AF-A0A7G5LPH2-F1
#
_cell.length_a   1.000
_cell.length_b   1.000
_cell.length_c   1.000
_cell.angle_alpha   90.00
_cell.angle_beta   90.00
_cell.angle_gamma   90.00
#
_symmetry.space_group_name_H-M   'P 1'
#
loop_
_entity.id
_entity.type
_entity.pdbx_description
1 polymer ?
#
loop_
_entity_poly.entity_id
_entity_poly.type
_entity_poly.pdbx_seq_one_letter_code
_entity_poly.pdbx_strand_id
1 'polypeptide(L)'
;MFNLSTHAQLPTPEQRRQHSAALAAKVRLGVITAKPVARQKAIPKPRDILLVTPVQTTVEPCLPEPPLFKAGQWKVIIRDICKKYEIHLADLMSIRRDRATVRARHEAMYRMRVETTMSMPEIGRRLGGRDHTTVLHGIKQHAKRMEAQQP
;
A
#
# COMPACT_ATOMS: atom_id res chain seq x y z
N MET A 1 3.37 -32.41 -61.19
CA MET A 1 2.42 -33.44 -60.73
C MET A 1 2.51 -33.53 -59.21
N PHE A 2 1.65 -32.82 -58.47
CA PHE A 2 1.59 -32.87 -57.01
C PHE A 2 0.23 -33.46 -56.62
N ASN A 3 0.21 -34.72 -56.17
CA ASN A 3 -0.97 -35.32 -55.55
C ASN A 3 -0.87 -35.10 -54.03
N LEU A 4 -1.63 -34.14 -53.49
CA LEU A 4 -1.90 -34.03 -52.06
C LEU A 4 -3.12 -34.89 -51.72
N SER A 5 -2.87 -36.11 -51.26
CA SER A 5 -3.84 -36.90 -50.49
C SER A 5 -3.40 -36.91 -49.03
N THR A 6 -4.08 -36.16 -48.18
CA THR A 6 -4.12 -36.44 -46.74
C THR A 6 -5.50 -36.06 -46.22
N HIS A 7 -6.45 -36.99 -46.38
CA HIS A 7 -7.73 -36.93 -45.70
C HIS A 7 -7.46 -37.07 -44.19
N ALA A 8 -7.57 -35.96 -43.45
CA ALA A 8 -7.54 -35.99 -41.99
C ALA A 8 -8.88 -36.56 -41.50
N GLN A 9 -8.92 -37.87 -41.26
CA GLN A 9 -10.08 -38.56 -40.70
C GLN A 9 -10.35 -38.04 -39.27
N LEU A 10 -11.48 -37.36 -39.07
CA LEU A 10 -11.89 -36.91 -37.74
C LEU A 10 -12.24 -38.12 -36.84
N PRO A 11 -11.89 -38.09 -35.54
CA PRO A 11 -12.06 -39.21 -34.63
C PRO A 11 -13.54 -39.53 -34.40
N THR A 12 -13.87 -40.83 -34.41
CA THR A 12 -15.22 -41.38 -34.30
C THR A 12 -15.85 -41.06 -32.94
N PRO A 13 -17.18 -40.95 -32.83
CA PRO A 13 -17.88 -40.56 -31.61
C PRO A 13 -17.63 -41.51 -30.42
N GLU A 14 -17.25 -42.77 -30.67
CA GLU A 14 -16.86 -43.72 -29.64
C GLU A 14 -15.50 -43.37 -29.00
N GLN A 15 -14.52 -42.94 -29.82
CA GLN A 15 -13.22 -42.49 -29.33
C GLN A 15 -13.34 -41.21 -28.50
N ARG A 16 -14.30 -40.32 -28.83
CA ARG A 16 -14.57 -39.11 -28.04
C ARG A 16 -15.10 -39.44 -26.63
N ARG A 17 -15.93 -40.48 -26.50
CA ARG A 17 -16.44 -40.93 -25.19
C ARG A 17 -15.35 -41.53 -24.31
N GLN A 18 -14.45 -42.32 -24.90
CA GLN A 18 -13.31 -42.89 -24.16
C GLN A 18 -12.32 -41.80 -23.71
N HIS A 19 -12.08 -40.79 -24.54
CA HIS A 19 -11.18 -39.68 -24.20
C HIS A 19 -11.74 -38.76 -23.10
N SER A 20 -13.06 -38.54 -23.05
CA SER A 20 -13.69 -37.78 -21.95
C SER A 20 -13.67 -38.53 -20.61
N ALA A 21 -13.75 -39.86 -20.63
CA ALA A 21 -13.65 -40.68 -19.41
C ALA A 21 -12.22 -40.68 -18.82
N ALA A 22 -11.18 -40.62 -19.67
CA ALA A 22 -9.79 -40.57 -19.23
C ALA A 22 -9.40 -39.23 -18.56
N LEU A 23 -10.07 -38.12 -18.90
CA LEU A 23 -9.83 -36.80 -18.29
C LEU A 23 -10.45 -36.64 -16.89
N ALA A 24 -11.48 -37.42 -16.56
CA ALA A 24 -12.12 -37.36 -15.23
C ALA A 24 -11.31 -38.04 -14.12
N ALA A 25 -10.40 -38.97 -14.46
CA ALA A 25 -9.64 -39.74 -13.47
C ALA A 25 -8.34 -39.06 -12.98
N LYS A 26 -7.96 -37.90 -13.53
CA LYS A 26 -6.65 -37.25 -13.29
C LYS A 26 -6.69 -35.92 -12.53
N VAL A 27 -7.81 -35.59 -11.88
CA VAL A 27 -7.91 -34.43 -10.96
C VAL A 27 -8.07 -34.91 -9.51
N ARG A 28 -7.29 -35.92 -9.13
CA ARG A 28 -7.19 -36.38 -7.74
C ARG A 28 -5.80 -36.05 -7.21
N LEU A 29 -5.79 -35.28 -6.11
CA LEU A 29 -4.68 -34.88 -5.23
C LEU A 29 -3.99 -33.56 -5.58
N GLY A 30 -4.65 -32.48 -5.18
CA GLY A 30 -4.06 -31.17 -5.01
C GLY A 30 -4.89 -30.31 -4.05
N VAL A 31 -5.35 -30.88 -2.95
CA VAL A 31 -5.99 -30.11 -1.87
C VAL A 31 -4.91 -29.30 -1.18
N ILE A 32 -4.68 -28.10 -1.69
CA ILE A 32 -3.98 -27.05 -0.96
C ILE A 32 -4.92 -26.71 0.20
N THR A 33 -4.64 -27.25 1.37
CA THR A 33 -5.27 -26.81 2.61
C THR A 33 -4.80 -25.38 2.86
N ALA A 34 -5.54 -24.39 2.37
CA ALA A 34 -5.41 -23.01 2.80
C ALA A 34 -5.81 -22.97 4.28
N LYS A 35 -4.81 -23.10 5.15
CA LYS A 35 -4.91 -22.90 6.59
C LYS A 35 -5.55 -21.52 6.84
N PRO A 36 -6.51 -21.41 7.77
CA PRO A 36 -7.24 -20.17 7.98
C PRO A 36 -6.28 -19.04 8.35
N VAL A 37 -6.42 -17.89 7.70
CA VAL A 37 -5.75 -16.63 8.06
C VAL A 37 -6.23 -16.25 9.45
N ALA A 38 -5.47 -16.70 10.45
CA ALA A 38 -5.61 -16.28 11.82
C ALA A 38 -5.35 -14.77 11.87
N ARG A 39 -6.32 -14.03 12.43
CA ARG A 39 -6.17 -12.66 12.91
C ARG A 39 -4.79 -12.51 13.56
N GLN A 40 -3.91 -11.72 12.97
CA GLN A 40 -2.73 -11.25 13.69
C GLN A 40 -3.21 -10.25 14.74
N LYS A 41 -3.50 -10.80 15.91
CA LYS A 41 -3.60 -10.09 17.18
C LYS A 41 -2.25 -9.41 17.43
N ALA A 42 -2.33 -8.18 17.93
CA ALA A 42 -1.25 -7.30 18.35
C ALA A 42 0.07 -8.03 18.68
N ILE A 43 1.16 -7.61 18.04
CA ILE A 43 2.52 -7.88 18.53
C ILE A 43 2.69 -7.09 19.83
N PRO A 44 2.78 -7.71 21.03
CA PRO A 44 3.25 -7.00 22.20
C PRO A 44 4.76 -6.73 22.05
N LYS A 45 5.16 -5.50 22.36
CA LYS A 45 6.58 -5.08 22.34
C LYS A 45 7.34 -5.88 23.40
N PRO A 46 8.53 -6.43 23.11
CA PRO A 46 9.37 -7.00 24.15
C PRO A 46 9.90 -5.86 25.02
N ARG A 47 9.37 -5.76 26.24
CA ARG A 47 10.09 -5.15 27.34
C ARG A 47 10.77 -6.28 28.09
N ASP A 48 12.00 -5.98 28.51
CA ASP A 48 12.78 -6.67 29.53
C ASP A 48 13.73 -7.77 29.01
N ILE A 49 14.96 -7.36 28.69
CA ILE A 49 16.15 -8.07 29.13
C ILE A 49 17.14 -7.07 29.73
N LEU A 50 17.42 -7.33 31.00
CA LEU A 50 18.31 -6.75 31.98
C LEU A 50 19.70 -6.30 31.46
N LEU A 51 20.10 -5.07 31.79
CA LEU A 51 21.46 -4.78 32.24
C LEU A 51 21.39 -3.80 33.40
N VAL A 52 21.73 -4.30 34.58
CA VAL A 52 22.00 -3.51 35.77
C VAL A 52 23.29 -2.72 35.50
N THR A 53 23.22 -1.39 35.63
CA THR A 53 24.37 -0.55 35.97
C THR A 53 24.01 0.30 37.18
N PRO A 54 24.75 0.23 38.30
CA PRO A 54 24.59 1.19 39.39
C PRO A 54 25.54 2.36 39.13
N VAL A 55 25.05 3.45 38.56
CA VAL A 55 25.75 4.73 38.60
C VAL A 55 24.73 5.82 38.89
N GLN A 56 24.72 6.23 40.15
CA GLN A 56 24.19 7.52 40.56
C GLN A 56 25.18 8.58 40.04
N THR A 57 24.87 9.22 38.92
CA THR A 57 25.49 10.48 38.55
C THR A 57 24.38 11.44 38.13
N THR A 58 24.13 12.40 39.00
CA THR A 58 23.43 13.65 38.72
C THR A 58 23.94 14.29 37.44
N VAL A 59 23.12 14.35 36.40
CA VAL A 59 23.21 15.33 35.32
C VAL A 59 21.80 15.70 34.85
N GLU A 60 21.45 16.97 35.09
CA GLU A 60 20.47 17.81 34.37
C GLU A 60 19.16 17.15 33.86
N PRO A 61 17.98 17.49 34.41
CA PRO A 61 16.72 17.26 33.72
C PRO A 61 16.57 18.32 32.61
N CYS A 62 17.25 18.13 31.48
CA CYS A 62 17.02 18.93 30.29
C CYS A 62 16.95 18.03 29.05
N LEU A 63 15.88 17.22 28.98
CA LEU A 63 15.32 16.85 27.68
C LEU A 63 14.08 17.72 27.49
N PRO A 64 14.05 18.66 26.52
CA PRO A 64 12.79 19.26 26.14
C PRO A 64 11.86 18.13 25.75
N GLU A 65 10.68 18.09 26.37
CA GLU A 65 9.70 17.06 26.08
C GLU A 65 9.51 16.99 24.57
N PRO A 66 9.67 15.80 23.97
CA PRO A 66 9.58 15.65 22.54
C PRO A 66 8.20 16.18 22.08
N PRO A 67 8.09 17.02 21.04
CA PRO A 67 6.80 17.51 20.57
C PRO A 67 6.06 16.36 19.87
N LEU A 68 5.51 15.44 20.67
CA LEU A 68 5.00 14.16 20.21
C LEU A 68 3.47 14.20 20.22
N PHE A 69 2.90 14.18 19.01
CA PHE A 69 1.53 13.79 18.73
C PHE A 69 0.41 14.70 19.29
N LYS A 70 0.15 15.81 18.59
CA LYS A 70 -1.23 16.33 18.60
C LYS A 70 -2.11 15.45 17.71
N ALA A 71 -2.90 14.60 18.34
CA ALA A 71 -3.94 13.82 17.67
C ALA A 71 -4.79 14.76 16.79
N GLY A 72 -4.79 14.53 15.47
CA GLY A 72 -5.57 15.33 14.51
C GLY A 72 -4.79 16.38 13.70
N GLN A 73 -3.46 16.48 13.84
CA GLN A 73 -2.64 17.43 13.07
C GLN A 73 -2.79 17.29 11.54
N TRP A 74 -3.06 16.09 11.03
CA TRP A 74 -3.30 15.83 9.61
C TRP A 74 -4.48 16.64 9.02
N LYS A 75 -5.51 16.94 9.83
CA LYS A 75 -6.64 17.77 9.39
C LYS A 75 -6.25 19.22 9.14
N VAL A 76 -5.21 19.71 9.82
CA VAL A 76 -4.69 21.07 9.63
C VAL A 76 -3.93 21.13 8.30
N ILE A 77 -3.07 20.14 8.04
CA ILE A 77 -2.31 20.01 6.79
C ILE A 77 -3.25 20.00 5.59
N ILE A 78 -4.30 19.17 5.63
CA ILE A 78 -5.27 19.09 4.53
C ILE A 78 -5.99 20.42 4.31
N ARG A 79 -6.43 21.09 5.38
CA ARG A 79 -7.09 22.40 5.27
C ARG A 79 -6.18 23.45 4.65
N ASP A 80 -4.92 23.46 5.03
CA ASP A 80 -3.93 24.38 4.49
C ASP A 80 -3.69 24.14 2.99
N ILE A 81 -3.60 22.87 2.58
CA ILE A 81 -3.45 22.50 1.17
C ILE A 81 -4.70 22.84 0.36
N CYS A 82 -5.90 22.60 0.90
CA CYS A 82 -7.16 22.98 0.27
C CYS A 82 -7.21 24.49 0.00
N LYS A 83 -6.72 25.32 0.95
CA LYS A 83 -6.60 26.77 0.76
C LYS A 83 -5.57 27.14 -0.30
N LYS A 84 -4.39 26.50 -0.29
CA LYS A 84 -3.30 26.79 -1.23
C LYS A 84 -3.65 26.48 -2.69
N TYR A 85 -4.42 25.41 -2.92
CA TYR A 85 -4.79 24.94 -4.26
C TYR A 85 -6.22 25.29 -4.66
N GLU A 86 -6.97 26.00 -3.79
CA GLU A 86 -8.38 26.37 -4.00
C GLU A 86 -9.27 25.16 -4.36
N ILE A 87 -9.04 24.03 -3.68
CA ILE A 87 -9.77 22.78 -3.87
C ILE A 87 -10.58 22.39 -2.64
N HIS A 88 -11.72 21.73 -2.86
CA HIS A 88 -12.52 21.20 -1.76
C HIS A 88 -11.91 19.92 -1.18
N LEU A 89 -12.21 19.65 0.10
CA LEU A 89 -11.79 18.43 0.79
C LEU A 89 -12.25 17.15 0.06
N ALA A 90 -13.48 17.19 -0.47
CA ALA A 90 -14.06 16.09 -1.23
C ALA A 90 -13.21 15.75 -2.46
N ASP A 91 -12.66 16.74 -3.16
CA ASP A 91 -11.83 16.52 -4.35
C ASP A 91 -10.48 15.90 -4.01
N LEU A 92 -9.90 16.27 -2.86
CA LEU A 92 -8.65 15.66 -2.39
C LEU A 92 -8.83 14.15 -2.12
N MET A 93 -9.99 13.77 -1.57
CA MET A 93 -10.37 12.38 -1.29
C MET A 93 -10.92 11.65 -2.53
N SER A 94 -11.44 12.38 -3.52
CA SER A 94 -12.06 11.86 -4.73
C SER A 94 -11.11 11.05 -5.62
N ILE A 95 -11.68 10.17 -6.44
CA ILE A 95 -10.96 9.35 -7.43
C ILE A 95 -10.38 10.23 -8.56
N ARG A 96 -10.86 11.47 -8.72
CA ARG A 96 -10.43 12.44 -9.74
C ARG A 96 -8.90 12.62 -9.78
N ARG A 97 -8.37 12.64 -11.00
CA ARG A 97 -6.92 12.66 -11.32
C ARG A 97 -6.49 13.92 -12.07
N ASP A 98 -7.22 15.01 -11.90
CA ASP A 98 -6.87 16.30 -12.48
C ASP A 98 -5.48 16.74 -12.01
N ARG A 99 -4.68 17.35 -12.91
CA ARG A 99 -3.27 17.67 -12.62
C ARG A 99 -3.12 18.52 -11.36
N ALA A 100 -4.01 19.48 -11.14
CA ALA A 100 -4.02 20.33 -9.94
C ALA A 100 -4.31 19.50 -8.67
N THR A 101 -5.38 18.70 -8.67
CA THR A 101 -5.77 17.84 -7.55
C THR A 101 -4.72 16.79 -7.22
N VAL A 102 -4.09 16.19 -8.22
CA VAL A 102 -2.99 15.21 -8.04
C VAL A 102 -1.78 15.88 -7.40
N ARG A 103 -1.41 17.07 -7.85
CA ARG A 103 -0.31 17.86 -7.27
C ARG A 103 -0.56 18.19 -5.80
N ALA A 104 -1.76 18.68 -5.49
CA ALA A 104 -2.18 18.96 -4.11
C ALA A 104 -2.13 17.71 -3.23
N ARG A 105 -2.56 16.55 -3.78
CA ARG A 105 -2.54 15.27 -3.07
C ARG A 105 -1.13 14.75 -2.82
N HIS A 106 -0.22 14.90 -3.78
CA HIS A 106 1.19 14.54 -3.59
C HIS A 106 1.84 15.41 -2.51
N GLU A 107 1.54 16.71 -2.49
CA GLU A 107 1.99 17.62 -1.42
C GLU A 107 1.42 17.21 -0.05
N ALA A 108 0.14 16.82 0.01
CA ALA A 108 -0.47 16.32 1.25
C ALA A 108 0.21 15.06 1.76
N MET A 109 0.47 14.09 0.88
CA MET A 109 1.17 12.84 1.23
C MET A 109 2.60 13.12 1.74
N TYR A 110 3.31 14.04 1.11
CA TYR A 110 4.66 14.45 1.51
C TYR A 110 4.64 15.14 2.88
N ARG A 111 3.81 16.16 3.07
CA ARG A 111 3.70 16.89 4.35
C ARG A 111 3.26 15.99 5.49
N MET A 112 2.27 15.12 5.28
CA MET A 112 1.88 14.13 6.28
C MET A 112 2.99 13.13 6.61
N ARG A 113 3.94 12.89 5.70
CA ARG A 113 5.08 12.03 5.99
C ARG A 113 6.18 12.73 6.80
N VAL A 114 6.38 14.03 6.58
CA VAL A 114 7.47 14.81 7.21
C VAL A 114 7.02 15.45 8.52
N GLU A 115 5.82 16.03 8.56
CA GLU A 115 5.28 16.74 9.72
C GLU A 115 4.61 15.81 10.75
N THR A 116 4.22 14.60 10.33
CA THR A 116 3.61 13.60 11.20
C THR A 116 4.35 12.27 11.14
N THR A 117 4.30 11.54 12.24
CA THR A 117 4.90 10.20 12.44
C THR A 117 4.03 9.06 11.88
N MET A 118 3.03 9.38 11.06
CA MET A 118 2.10 8.39 10.49
C MET A 118 2.80 7.44 9.51
N SER A 119 2.30 6.21 9.46
CA SER A 119 2.73 5.22 8.48
C SER A 119 2.10 5.48 7.10
N MET A 120 2.79 5.10 6.02
CA MET A 120 2.25 5.20 4.64
C MET A 120 0.85 4.60 4.46
N PRO A 121 0.53 3.38 4.96
CA PRO A 121 -0.83 2.85 4.87
C PRO A 121 -1.84 3.66 5.67
N GLU A 122 -1.45 4.26 6.80
CA GLU A 122 -2.34 5.13 7.56
C GLU A 122 -2.66 6.42 6.79
N ILE A 123 -1.65 7.06 6.20
CA ILE A 123 -1.83 8.24 5.35
C ILE A 123 -2.81 7.94 4.21
N GLY A 124 -2.64 6.79 3.54
CA GLY A 124 -3.53 6.34 2.47
C GLY A 124 -4.99 6.17 2.93
N ARG A 125 -5.21 5.58 4.10
CA ARG A 125 -6.55 5.46 4.71
C ARG A 125 -7.20 6.82 4.97
N ARG A 126 -6.43 7.81 5.45
CA ARG A 126 -6.94 9.18 5.71
C ARG A 126 -7.31 9.94 4.43
N LEU A 127 -6.65 9.67 3.31
CA LEU A 127 -6.84 10.34 2.01
C LEU A 127 -7.86 9.62 1.09
N GLY A 128 -8.83 8.93 1.68
CA GLY A 128 -9.89 8.23 0.95
C GLY A 128 -9.60 6.76 0.65
N GLY A 129 -8.81 6.07 1.49
CA GLY A 129 -8.61 4.62 1.35
C GLY A 129 -7.65 4.20 0.24
N ARG A 130 -6.55 4.95 0.04
CA ARG A 130 -5.57 4.68 -1.02
C ARG A 130 -4.51 3.67 -0.60
N ASP A 131 -4.00 2.91 -1.58
CA ASP A 131 -2.89 1.98 -1.38
C ASP A 131 -1.61 2.70 -0.93
N HIS A 132 -0.87 2.05 -0.03
CA HIS A 132 0.39 2.58 0.49
C HIS A 132 1.45 2.79 -0.61
N THR A 133 1.40 2.01 -1.69
CA THR A 133 2.26 2.19 -2.88
C THR A 133 1.94 3.49 -3.61
N THR A 134 0.66 3.90 -3.65
CA THR A 134 0.24 5.20 -4.20
C THR A 134 0.79 6.34 -3.37
N VAL A 135 0.79 6.20 -2.03
CA VAL A 135 1.38 7.19 -1.12
C VAL A 135 2.88 7.31 -1.36
N LEU A 136 3.59 6.19 -1.46
CA LEU A 136 5.02 6.16 -1.77
C LEU A 136 5.32 6.84 -3.10
N HIS A 137 4.53 6.54 -4.15
CA HIS A 137 4.68 7.18 -5.45
C HIS A 137 4.47 8.69 -5.36
N GLY A 138 3.41 9.15 -4.69
CA GLY A 138 3.11 10.58 -4.53
C GLY A 138 4.22 11.34 -3.81
N ILE A 139 4.80 10.76 -2.76
CA ILE A 139 5.95 11.35 -2.03
C ILE A 139 7.15 11.51 -2.95
N LYS A 140 7.52 10.46 -3.70
CA LYS A 140 8.65 10.51 -4.64
C LYS A 140 8.44 11.55 -5.75
N GLN A 141 7.24 11.61 -6.32
CA GLN A 141 6.91 12.60 -7.36
C GLN A 141 6.95 14.03 -6.82
N HIS A 142 6.48 14.26 -5.59
CA HIS A 142 6.57 15.56 -4.95
C HIS A 142 8.03 16.00 -4.74
N ALA A 143 8.86 15.11 -4.19
CA ALA A 143 10.28 15.39 -3.96
C ALA A 143 11.01 15.75 -5.26
N LYS A 144 10.83 14.95 -6.31
CA LYS A 144 11.40 15.23 -7.64
C LYS A 144 10.98 16.60 -8.19
N ARG A 145 9.73 17.00 -7.96
CA ARG A 145 9.22 18.31 -8.40
C ARG A 145 9.86 19.47 -7.63
N MET A 146 10.09 19.29 -6.33
CA MET A 146 10.76 20.29 -5.48
C MET A 146 12.21 20.51 -5.90
N GLU A 147 12.94 19.44 -6.22
CA GLU A 147 14.31 19.50 -6.72
C GLU A 147 14.38 20.29 -8.05
N ALA A 148 13.45 20.04 -8.97
CA ALA A 148 13.39 20.76 -10.24
C ALA A 148 12.99 22.24 -10.13
N GLN A 149 12.55 22.70 -8.96
CA GLN A 149 12.14 24.07 -8.70
C GLN A 149 13.22 24.89 -7.97
N GLN A 150 14.38 24.30 -7.67
CA GLN A 150 15.55 25.03 -7.19
C GLN A 150 16.30 25.62 -8.40
N PRO A 151 16.40 26.96 -8.50
CA PRO A 151 17.12 27.64 -9.59
C PRO A 151 18.64 27.47 -9.51
#